data_AF-A0A7K3UM03-F1
#
_entry.id   AF-A0A7K3UM03-F1
#
_cell.length_a   1.000
_cell.length_b   1.000
_cell.length_c   1.000
_cell.angle_alpha   90.00
_cell.angle_beta   90.00
_cell.angle_gamma   90.00
#
_symmetry.space_group_name_H-M   'P 1'
#
loop_
_entity.id
_entity.type
_entity.pdbx_description
1 polymer ?
#
loop_
_entity_poly.entity_id
_entity_poly.type
_entity_poly.pdbx_seq_one_letter_code
_entity_poly.pdbx_strand_id
1 'polypeptide(L)'
;MASNALVQTRIDAAVKDRATAVLEDMGLTVSDVVRILLTRTANEGALPLELISNSDAYDAWFRGKVLEALNDTRADVDDADVEAGFEKRRAAAIRKSQAAKS
;
A
#
# COMPACT_ATOMS: atom_id res chain seq x y z
N MET A 1 14.25 -9.38 21.79
CA MET A 1 15.26 -9.95 20.87
C MET A 1 15.72 -8.84 19.94
N ALA A 2 17.02 -8.60 19.81
CA ALA A 2 17.53 -7.60 18.87
C ALA A 2 17.23 -8.05 17.43
N SER A 3 16.67 -7.16 16.60
CA SER A 3 16.45 -7.42 15.18
C SER A 3 17.80 -7.55 14.46
N ASN A 4 18.21 -8.78 14.14
CA ASN A 4 19.52 -9.11 13.57
C ASN A 4 19.45 -9.70 12.14
N ALA A 5 18.26 -9.78 11.55
CA ALA A 5 18.09 -10.26 10.18
C ALA A 5 18.61 -9.21 9.19
N LEU A 6 19.46 -9.64 8.25
CA LEU A 6 20.05 -8.79 7.23
C LEU A 6 19.31 -8.95 5.90
N VAL A 7 19.08 -7.83 5.22
CA VAL A 7 18.51 -7.79 3.87
C VAL A 7 19.61 -7.36 2.91
N GLN A 8 19.92 -8.22 1.93
CA GLN A 8 20.90 -7.95 0.89
C GLN A 8 20.24 -8.10 -0.49
N THR A 9 20.48 -7.14 -1.37
CA THR A 9 19.96 -7.14 -2.73
C THR A 9 20.97 -6.48 -3.66
N ARG A 10 21.06 -6.98 -4.89
CA ARG A 10 21.91 -6.39 -5.92
C ARG A 10 21.21 -5.16 -6.52
N ILE A 11 21.95 -4.08 -6.67
CA ILE A 11 21.52 -2.85 -7.29
C ILE A 11 22.70 -2.25 -8.05
N ASP A 12 22.41 -1.50 -9.11
CA ASP A 12 23.41 -0.68 -9.78
C ASP A 12 24.02 0.35 -8.81
N ALA A 13 25.34 0.53 -8.86
CA ALA A 13 26.05 1.41 -7.93
C ALA A 13 25.63 2.87 -8.08
N ALA A 14 25.46 3.36 -9.33
CA ALA A 14 25.04 4.74 -9.57
C ALA A 14 23.59 4.98 -9.14
N VAL A 15 22.72 3.97 -9.19
CA VAL A 15 21.38 4.06 -8.60
C VAL A 15 21.45 4.15 -7.08
N LYS A 16 22.26 3.31 -6.44
CA LYS A 16 22.44 3.34 -4.98
C LYS A 16 22.93 4.70 -4.49
N ASP A 17 23.93 5.26 -5.16
CA ASP A 17 24.53 6.53 -4.74
C ASP A 17 23.52 7.69 -4.87
N ARG A 18 22.80 7.76 -5.99
CA ARG A 18 21.73 8.77 -6.17
C ARG A 18 20.60 8.61 -5.16
N ALA A 19 20.15 7.38 -4.91
CA ALA A 19 19.11 7.12 -3.93
C ALA A 19 19.56 7.51 -2.51
N THR A 20 20.82 7.24 -2.16
CA THR A 20 21.40 7.62 -0.87
C THR A 20 21.37 9.14 -0.69
N ALA A 21 21.84 9.91 -1.68
CA ALA A 21 21.85 11.37 -1.61
C ALA A 21 20.45 11.98 -1.45
N VAL A 22 19.45 11.48 -2.20
CA VAL A 22 18.06 11.95 -2.10
C VAL A 22 17.47 11.65 -0.73
N LEU A 23 17.69 10.45 -0.20
CA LEU A 23 17.16 10.07 1.11
C LEU A 23 17.84 10.84 2.26
N GLU A 24 19.15 11.10 2.15
CA GLU A 24 19.88 11.92 3.13
C GLU A 24 19.35 13.36 3.20
N ASP A 25 19.00 13.96 2.06
CA ASP A 25 18.35 15.28 2.01
C ASP A 25 16.99 15.28 2.72
N MET A 26 16.29 14.14 2.71
CA MET A 26 15.05 13.91 3.45
C MET A 26 15.28 13.53 4.93
N GLY A 27 16.54 13.43 5.39
CA GLY A 27 16.89 13.01 6.75
C GLY A 27 16.69 11.52 7.02
N LEU A 28 16.69 10.68 5.98
CA LEU A 28 16.48 9.23 6.06
C LEU A 28 17.69 8.47 5.53
N THR A 29 18.01 7.33 6.14
CA THR A 29 18.98 6.40 5.56
C THR A 29 18.28 5.36 4.67
N VAL A 30 19.02 4.76 3.73
CA VAL A 30 18.53 3.61 2.94
C VAL A 30 18.01 2.49 3.85
N SER A 31 18.71 2.23 4.96
CA SER A 31 18.32 1.20 5.94
C SER A 31 16.99 1.51 6.62
N ASP A 32 16.70 2.78 6.90
CA ASP A 32 15.43 3.18 7.53
C ASP A 32 14.26 2.99 6.57
N VAL A 33 14.42 3.40 5.31
CA VAL A 33 13.40 3.20 4.27
C VAL A 33 13.12 1.72 4.04
N VAL A 34 14.18 0.90 3.92
CA VAL A 34 14.02 -0.55 3.74
C VAL A 34 13.31 -1.18 4.96
N ARG A 35 13.63 -0.74 6.18
CA ARG A 35 12.96 -1.23 7.39
C ARG A 35 11.48 -0.85 7.40
N ILE A 36 11.15 0.42 7.12
CA ILE A 36 9.76 0.89 7.04
C ILE A 36 8.99 0.10 5.99
N LEU A 37 9.54 -0.04 4.78
CA LEU A 37 8.94 -0.76 3.68
C LEU A 37 8.59 -2.21 4.06
N LEU A 38 9.57 -2.95 4.60
CA LEU A 38 9.39 -4.37 4.92
C LEU A 38 8.49 -4.57 6.13
N THR A 39 8.61 -3.74 7.17
CA THR A 39 7.72 -3.80 8.34
C THR A 39 6.28 -3.52 7.94
N ARG A 40 6.04 -2.49 7.13
CA ARG A 40 4.70 -2.14 6.67
C ARG A 40 4.10 -3.22 5.78
N THR A 41 4.88 -3.74 4.84
CA THR A 41 4.45 -4.85 3.98
C THR A 41 4.09 -6.09 4.78
N ALA A 42 4.88 -6.43 5.80
CA ALA A 42 4.62 -7.59 6.66
C ALA A 42 3.34 -7.42 7.50
N ASN A 43 3.04 -6.21 7.96
CA ASN A 43 1.87 -5.94 8.81
C ASN A 43 0.58 -5.72 8.01
N GLU A 44 0.67 -5.05 6.87
CA GLU A 44 -0.50 -4.64 6.06
C GLU A 44 -0.81 -5.64 4.93
N GLY A 45 0.11 -6.54 4.61
CA GLY A 45 -0.07 -7.54 3.54
C GLY A 45 -0.07 -6.97 2.13
N ALA A 46 0.30 -5.70 1.96
CA ALA A 46 0.42 -5.01 0.68
C ALA A 46 1.68 -4.16 0.66
N LEU A 47 2.29 -4.00 -0.52
CA LEU A 47 3.37 -3.05 -0.69
C LEU A 47 2.83 -1.62 -0.55
N PRO A 48 3.52 -0.70 0.15
CA PRO A 48 3.07 0.68 0.31
C PRO A 48 3.10 1.41 -1.05
N LEU A 49 1.93 1.58 -1.67
CA LEU A 49 1.78 2.17 -3.02
C LEU A 49 2.29 3.62 -3.10
N GLU A 50 2.27 4.35 -1.99
CA GLU A 50 2.78 5.73 -1.86
C GLU A 50 4.29 5.83 -2.14
N LEU A 51 5.06 4.74 -2.03
CA LEU A 51 6.50 4.71 -2.32
C LEU A 51 6.84 4.23 -3.74
N ILE A 52 5.85 3.70 -4.47
CA ILE A 52 6.02 3.00 -5.76
C ILE A 52 5.44 3.81 -6.92
N SER A 53 4.55 4.74 -6.59
CA SER A 53 3.81 5.51 -7.59
C SER A 53 4.65 6.68 -8.07
N ASN A 54 5.37 6.45 -9.16
CA ASN A 54 5.73 7.50 -10.10
C ASN A 54 4.44 8.26 -10.45
N SER A 55 4.46 9.56 -10.17
CA SER A 55 3.31 10.48 -10.08
C SER A 55 2.25 10.32 -11.18
N ASP A 56 2.64 10.01 -12.42
CA ASP A 56 1.74 10.11 -13.57
C ASP A 56 0.72 8.98 -13.69
N ALA A 57 1.11 7.73 -13.40
CA ALA A 57 0.21 6.58 -13.52
C ALA A 57 -0.84 6.58 -12.41
N TYR A 58 -0.41 6.97 -11.21
CA TYR A 58 -1.31 7.17 -10.08
C TYR A 58 -2.23 8.35 -10.31
N ASP A 59 -1.72 9.49 -10.79
CA ASP A 59 -2.54 10.65 -11.12
C ASP A 59 -3.57 10.32 -12.19
N ALA A 60 -3.20 9.59 -13.24
CA ALA A 60 -4.12 9.16 -14.28
C ALA A 60 -5.22 8.23 -13.73
N TRP A 61 -4.84 7.26 -12.90
CA TRP A 61 -5.80 6.38 -12.22
C TRP A 61 -6.74 7.16 -11.29
N PHE A 62 -6.19 8.06 -10.47
CA PHE A 62 -6.93 8.86 -9.51
C PHE A 62 -7.92 9.79 -10.21
N ARG A 63 -7.47 10.52 -11.23
CA ARG A 63 -8.36 11.37 -12.06
C ARG A 63 -9.45 10.54 -12.73
N GLY A 64 -9.13 9.36 -13.23
CA GLY A 64 -10.11 8.43 -13.78
C GLY A 64 -11.19 8.04 -12.76
N LYS A 65 -10.79 7.71 -11.53
CA LYS A 65 -11.72 7.37 -10.43
C LYS A 65 -12.57 8.55 -9.97
N VAL A 66 -12.01 9.76 -9.94
CA VAL A 66 -12.76 10.99 -9.62
C VAL A 66 -13.81 11.27 -10.70
N LEU A 67 -13.45 11.15 -11.98
CA LEU A 67 -14.40 11.33 -13.08
C LEU A 67 -15.51 10.27 -13.07
N GLU A 68 -15.17 9.01 -12.74
CA GLU A 68 -16.16 7.95 -12.56
C GLU A 68 -17.17 8.30 -11.46
N ALA A 69 -16.70 8.79 -10.31
CA ALA A 69 -17.57 9.19 -9.20
C ALA A 69 -18.44 10.42 -9.55
N LEU A 70 -17.90 11.41 -10.27
CA LEU A 70 -18.66 12.60 -10.69
C LEU A 70 -19.75 12.28 -11.73
N ASN A 71 -19.54 11.25 -12.56
CA ASN A 71 -20.51 10.81 -13.56
C ASN A 71 -21.50 9.76 -13.01
N ASP A 72 -21.33 9.31 -11.76
CA ASP A 72 -22.21 8.33 -11.15
C ASP A 72 -23.55 8.98 -10.81
N THR A 73 -24.61 8.55 -11.50
CA THR A 73 -25.97 9.05 -11.31
C THR A 73 -26.77 8.25 -10.28
N ARG A 74 -26.13 7.29 -9.58
CA ARG A 74 -26.81 6.51 -8.54
C ARG A 74 -27.24 7.42 -7.39
N ALA A 75 -28.36 7.06 -6.76
CA ALA A 75 -28.81 7.73 -5.56
C ALA A 75 -27.80 7.52 -4.44
N ASP A 76 -27.68 8.52 -3.57
CA ASP A 76 -26.88 8.41 -2.37
C ASP A 76 -27.39 7.25 -1.50
N VAL A 77 -26.47 6.59 -0.82
CA VAL A 77 -26.77 5.42 0.01
C VAL A 77 -26.60 5.83 1.46
N ASP A 78 -27.57 5.49 2.30
CA ASP A 78 -27.49 5.76 3.73
C ASP A 78 -26.32 4.99 4.36
N ASP A 79 -25.55 5.67 5.22
CA ASP A 79 -24.39 5.10 5.91
C ASP A 79 -24.71 3.78 6.63
N ALA A 80 -25.90 3.64 7.20
CA ALA A 80 -26.32 2.42 7.90
C ALA A 80 -26.45 1.22 6.96
N ASP A 81 -26.98 1.45 5.76
CA ASP A 81 -27.12 0.42 4.72
C ASP A 81 -25.76 0.02 4.15
N VAL A 82 -24.85 1.00 4.01
CA VAL A 82 -23.47 0.78 3.59
C VAL A 82 -22.72 -0.10 4.60
N GLU A 83 -22.79 0.24 5.90
CA GLU A 83 -22.10 -0.51 6.96
C GLU A 83 -22.62 -1.95 7.06
N ALA A 84 -23.95 -2.14 7.03
CA ALA A 84 -24.56 -3.48 7.01
C ALA A 84 -24.06 -4.32 5.81
N GLY A 85 -23.91 -3.68 4.65
CA GLY A 85 -23.33 -4.30 3.46
C GLY A 85 -21.85 -4.69 3.63
N PHE A 86 -21.05 -3.85 4.28
CA PHE A 86 -19.65 -4.15 4.59
C PHE A 86 -19.51 -5.27 5.63
N GLU A 87 -20.31 -5.27 6.69
CA GLU A 87 -20.35 -6.34 7.71
C GLU A 87 -20.58 -7.71 7.06
N LYS A 88 -21.58 -7.80 6.19
CA LYS A 88 -21.90 -9.03 5.47
C LYS A 88 -20.73 -9.52 4.61
N ARG A 89 -20.04 -8.61 3.92
CA ARG A 89 -18.85 -8.92 3.10
C ARG A 89 -17.67 -9.38 3.96
N ARG A 90 -17.40 -8.71 5.09
CA ARG A 90 -16.34 -9.10 6.04
C ARG A 90 -16.61 -10.50 6.61
N ALA A 91 -17.83 -10.77 7.06
CA ALA A 91 -18.22 -12.08 7.58
C ALA A 91 -18.11 -13.19 6.52
N ALA A 92 -18.38 -12.90 5.25
CA ALA A 92 -18.21 -13.85 4.15
C ALA A 92 -16.73 -14.13 3.86
N ALA A 93 -15.88 -13.10 3.84
CA ALA A 93 -14.44 -13.23 3.63
C ALA A 93 -13.79 -14.07 4.75
N ILE A 94 -14.16 -13.83 6.00
CA ILE A 94 -13.69 -14.60 7.17
C ILE A 94 -14.05 -16.08 7.00
N ARG A 95 -15.33 -16.40 6.70
CA ARG A 95 -15.76 -17.79 6.46
C ARG A 95 -15.00 -18.46 5.33
N LYS A 96 -14.78 -17.77 4.20
CA LYS A 96 -14.00 -18.29 3.07
C LYS A 96 -12.55 -18.60 3.47
N SER A 97 -11.92 -17.71 4.24
CA SER A 97 -10.55 -17.92 4.71
C SER A 97 -10.41 -19.08 5.71
N GLN A 98 -11.45 -19.34 6.51
CA GLN A 98 -11.49 -20.46 7.44
C GLN A 98 -11.68 -21.79 6.69
N ALA A 99 -12.57 -21.83 5.69
CA ALA A 99 -12.79 -23.00 4.84
C ALA A 99 -11.59 -23.33 3.94
N ALA A 100 -10.74 -22.35 3.59
CA ALA A 100 -9.51 -22.59 2.82
C ALA A 100 -8.34 -23.10 3.69
N LYS A 101 -8.48 -23.08 5.02
CA LYS A 101 -7.47 -23.55 5.99
C LYS A 101 -7.77 -24.95 6.54
N SER A 102 -8.93 -25.52 6.24
CA SER A 102 -9.37 -26.88 6.55
C SER A 102 -9.21 -27.79 5.34
#